data_AF-A0AAU7CMQ2-F1
#
_entry.id   AF-A0AAU7CMQ2-F1
#
_cell.length_a   1.000
_cell.length_b   1.000
_cell.length_c   1.000
_cell.angle_alpha   90.00
_cell.angle_beta   90.00
_cell.angle_gamma   90.00
#
_symmetry.space_group_name_H-M   'P 1'
#
loop_
_entity.id
_entity.type
_entity.pdbx_description
1 polymer ?
#
loop_
_entity_poly.entity_id
_entity_poly.type
_entity_poly.pdbx_seq_one_letter_code
_entity_poly.pdbx_strand_id
1 'polypeptide(L)'
;MRKQRVGFTLIELLVVIAIIAVLIALLLPAVQSAREAARRSQCVNNLKQIGLAMHNYESSNSCLPPGQKSCCWGTWLVFILPQVEQQALFNAWNFGGDLVYYQMGSQYDAPLRYGGVANGTVSASRVNAYMCPSDGTGTSLSGIGPTVNGIKYNVTSQNYVVNYGNLQTSQAANFSFGGITFAFGGAPFTDMNAGAAGMGGQKVIGFSGISDGLSNTLLVSEIVVGTGKGGQYNASYDLRGFSWWGSAASFTSWLAPNSSQPDVTESSAYCVYPYQSNPPCVEPTATLSRLNGVRSRHSGGVNATMGDGSVRFVKNSVSIPVWRALSTTRGSEVLSSDAY
;
A
#
# COMPACT_ATOMS: atom_id res chain seq x y z
N MET A 1 30.41 62.12 25.31
CA MET A 1 29.82 62.14 23.95
C MET A 1 28.45 61.47 24.00
N ARG A 2 27.38 62.24 23.78
CA ARG A 2 25.99 61.74 23.79
C ARG A 2 25.74 61.05 22.44
N LYS A 3 25.66 59.72 22.44
CA LYS A 3 25.40 58.91 21.23
C LYS A 3 24.07 59.37 20.62
N GLN A 4 24.10 60.04 19.46
CA GLN A 4 22.89 60.41 18.74
C GLN A 4 22.13 59.12 18.40
N ARG A 5 20.91 58.99 18.93
CA ARG A 5 20.01 57.91 18.53
C ARG A 5 19.43 58.30 17.18
N VAL A 6 19.80 57.58 16.13
CA VAL A 6 19.20 57.70 14.81
C VAL A 6 17.77 57.14 14.92
N GLY A 7 16.77 57.98 14.71
CA GLY A 7 15.37 57.57 14.75
C GLY A 7 14.99 56.87 13.45
N PHE A 8 14.28 55.75 13.56
CA PHE A 8 13.78 55.01 12.40
C PHE A 8 12.48 55.66 11.91
N THR A 9 12.37 55.96 10.62
CA THR A 9 11.16 56.56 10.05
C THR A 9 10.09 55.50 9.81
N LEU A 10 8.82 55.90 9.92
CA LEU A 10 7.68 55.02 9.64
C LEU A 10 7.72 54.46 8.20
N ILE A 11 8.27 55.22 7.26
CA ILE A 11 8.43 54.81 5.85
C ILE A 11 9.48 53.71 5.72
N GLU A 12 10.64 53.84 6.38
CA GLU A 12 11.68 52.80 6.36
C GLU A 12 11.15 51.47 6.93
N LEU A 13 10.33 51.52 7.98
CA LEU A 13 9.69 50.33 8.53
C LEU A 13 8.72 49.69 7.54
N LEU A 14 7.86 50.48 6.92
CA LEU A 14 6.89 50.01 5.93
C LEU A 14 7.55 49.34 4.72
N VAL A 15 8.64 49.93 4.20
CA VAL A 15 9.37 49.36 3.06
C VAL A 15 10.00 48.02 3.43
N VAL A 16 10.62 47.91 4.61
CA VAL A 16 11.26 46.66 5.04
C VAL A 16 10.23 45.54 5.22
N ILE A 17 9.09 45.81 5.86
CA ILE A 17 8.04 44.79 6.01
C ILE A 17 7.41 44.42 4.66
N ALA A 18 7.27 45.36 3.73
CA ALA A 18 6.76 45.08 2.38
C ALA A 18 7.71 44.16 1.60
N ILE A 19 9.02 44.41 1.67
CA ILE A 19 10.03 43.54 1.03
C ILE A 19 9.99 42.14 1.66
N ILE A 20 9.99 42.03 2.99
CA ILE A 20 9.93 40.73 3.68
C ILE A 20 8.65 39.98 3.30
N ALA A 21 7.49 40.66 3.27
CA ALA A 21 6.21 40.06 2.89
C ALA A 21 6.25 39.50 1.46
N VAL A 22 6.82 40.26 0.50
CA VAL A 22 6.99 39.80 -0.89
C VAL A 22 7.94 38.61 -0.96
N LEU A 23 9.09 38.66 -0.27
CA LEU A 23 10.05 37.56 -0.26
C LEU A 23 9.43 36.28 0.34
N ILE A 24 8.72 36.37 1.47
CA ILE A 24 8.04 35.22 2.08
C ILE A 24 6.95 34.68 1.15
N ALA A 25 6.17 35.56 0.51
CA ALA A 25 5.12 35.15 -0.44
C ALA A 25 5.70 34.37 -1.63
N LEU A 26 6.89 34.73 -2.10
CA LEU A 26 7.58 34.03 -3.19
C LEU A 26 8.29 32.74 -2.72
N LEU A 27 8.81 32.72 -1.50
CA LEU A 27 9.56 31.59 -0.95
C LEU A 27 8.65 30.48 -0.40
N LEU A 28 7.47 30.80 0.15
CA LEU A 28 6.59 29.80 0.77
C LEU A 28 6.13 28.71 -0.22
N PRO A 29 5.65 29.04 -1.45
CA PRO A 29 5.29 28.03 -2.43
C PRO A 29 6.49 27.19 -2.88
N ALA A 30 7.66 27.82 -3.01
CA ALA A 30 8.91 27.14 -3.42
C ALA A 30 9.41 26.16 -2.34
N VAL A 31 9.36 26.54 -1.06
CA VAL A 31 9.74 25.64 0.04
C VAL A 31 8.78 24.45 0.13
N GLN A 32 7.48 24.67 -0.12
CA GLN A 32 6.50 23.60 -0.10
C GLN A 32 6.69 22.61 -1.24
N SER A 33 6.95 23.09 -2.46
CA SER A 33 7.23 22.22 -3.61
C SER A 33 8.53 21.43 -3.42
N ALA A 34 9.58 22.06 -2.91
CA ALA A 34 10.84 21.40 -2.58
C ALA A 34 10.65 20.30 -1.52
N ARG A 35 9.87 20.57 -0.47
CA ARG A 35 9.56 19.58 0.57
C ARG A 35 8.80 18.37 0.00
N GLU A 36 7.82 18.58 -0.88
CA GLU A 36 7.11 17.46 -1.48
C GLU A 36 7.99 16.66 -2.44
N ALA A 37 8.84 17.32 -3.23
CA ALA A 37 9.82 16.62 -4.08
C ALA A 37 10.76 15.73 -3.26
N ALA A 38 11.21 16.20 -2.09
CA ALA A 38 12.01 15.41 -1.17
C ALA A 38 11.23 14.21 -0.58
N ARG A 39 9.98 14.41 -0.15
CA ARG A 39 9.12 13.32 0.34
C ARG A 39 8.86 12.27 -0.72
N ARG A 40 8.55 12.69 -1.95
CA ARG A 40 8.38 11.78 -3.09
C ARG A 40 9.65 11.01 -3.40
N SER A 41 10.81 11.65 -3.36
CA SER A 41 12.11 10.98 -3.55
C SER A 41 12.34 9.89 -2.50
N GLN A 42 11.93 10.14 -1.25
CA GLN A 42 11.97 9.12 -0.20
C GLN A 42 11.01 7.96 -0.50
N CYS A 43 9.77 8.22 -0.95
CA CYS A 43 8.84 7.14 -1.30
C CYS A 43 9.35 6.29 -2.47
N VAL A 44 10.01 6.91 -3.46
CA VAL A 44 10.69 6.20 -4.56
C VAL A 44 11.85 5.34 -4.04
N ASN A 45 12.65 5.86 -3.11
CA ASN A 45 13.76 5.10 -2.52
C ASN A 45 13.25 3.90 -1.70
N ASN A 46 12.18 4.06 -0.94
CA ASN A 46 11.52 2.96 -0.23
C ASN A 46 11.05 1.87 -1.20
N LEU A 47 10.40 2.25 -2.31
CA LEU A 47 10.01 1.32 -3.36
C LEU A 47 11.21 0.58 -3.98
N LYS A 48 12.33 1.28 -4.23
CA LYS A 48 13.58 0.64 -4.69
C LYS A 48 14.13 -0.35 -3.67
N GLN A 49 14.10 -0.02 -2.39
CA GLN A 49 14.52 -0.93 -1.31
C GLN A 49 13.61 -2.16 -1.25
N ILE A 50 12.30 -1.98 -1.39
CA ILE A 50 11.34 -3.09 -1.46
C ILE A 50 11.61 -3.94 -2.72
N GLY A 51 11.82 -3.34 -3.89
CA GLY A 51 12.17 -4.06 -5.11
C GLY A 51 13.44 -4.90 -4.95
N LEU A 52 14.49 -4.33 -4.38
CA LEU A 52 15.72 -5.05 -4.07
C LEU A 52 15.48 -6.19 -3.07
N ALA A 53 14.66 -5.95 -2.04
CA ALA A 53 14.29 -6.96 -1.06
C ALA A 53 13.54 -8.14 -1.70
N MET A 54 12.66 -7.87 -2.66
CA MET A 54 11.96 -8.91 -3.44
C MET A 54 12.95 -9.72 -4.29
N HIS A 55 13.92 -9.08 -4.94
CA HIS A 55 14.99 -9.76 -5.69
C HIS A 55 15.87 -10.64 -4.80
N ASN A 56 16.26 -10.15 -3.62
CA ASN A 56 17.05 -10.94 -2.67
C ASN A 56 16.25 -12.14 -2.13
N TYR A 57 14.95 -11.96 -1.87
CA TYR A 57 14.06 -13.06 -1.50
C TYR A 57 13.97 -14.09 -2.63
N GLU A 58 13.74 -13.65 -3.87
CA GLU A 58 13.62 -14.54 -5.03
C GLU A 58 14.92 -15.32 -5.29
N SER A 59 16.07 -14.64 -5.21
CA SER A 59 17.39 -15.27 -5.34
C SER A 59 17.64 -16.39 -4.31
N SER A 60 17.11 -16.24 -3.09
CA SER A 60 17.26 -17.24 -2.02
C SER A 60 16.18 -18.33 -2.00
N ASN A 61 15.00 -18.07 -2.57
CA ASN A 61 13.84 -18.98 -2.48
C ASN A 61 13.36 -19.53 -3.85
N SER A 62 13.94 -19.05 -4.96
CA SER A 62 13.50 -19.33 -6.34
C SER A 62 12.03 -18.98 -6.63
N CYS A 63 11.42 -18.14 -5.78
CA CYS A 63 10.06 -17.66 -5.92
C CYS A 63 9.92 -16.27 -5.28
N LEU A 64 8.96 -15.47 -5.77
CA LEU A 64 8.56 -14.25 -5.08
C LEU A 64 7.98 -14.60 -3.71
N PRO A 65 8.04 -13.69 -2.72
CA PRO A 65 7.36 -13.94 -1.47
C PRO A 65 5.86 -14.05 -1.71
N PRO A 66 5.16 -14.91 -0.96
CA PRO A 66 3.71 -14.94 -1.04
C PRO A 66 3.15 -13.57 -0.66
N GLY A 67 2.12 -13.13 -1.37
CA GLY A 67 1.43 -11.87 -1.09
C GLY A 67 0.85 -11.87 0.32
N GLN A 68 0.41 -13.04 0.75
CA GLN A 68 -0.12 -13.30 2.08
C GLN A 68 -0.08 -14.78 2.45
N LYS A 69 -0.28 -15.04 3.74
CA LYS A 69 -0.68 -16.34 4.27
C LYS A 69 -2.10 -16.19 4.80
N SER A 70 -3.07 -16.55 3.96
CA SER A 70 -4.49 -16.40 4.28
C SER A 70 -4.85 -14.92 4.57
N CYS A 71 -5.94 -14.65 5.28
CA CYS A 71 -6.31 -13.31 5.72
C CYS A 71 -5.34 -12.70 6.75
N CYS A 72 -4.68 -13.53 7.57
CA CYS A 72 -4.35 -13.09 8.93
C CYS A 72 -3.02 -13.58 9.54
N TRP A 73 -2.26 -14.45 8.88
CA TRP A 73 -1.07 -15.09 9.44
C TRP A 73 0.25 -14.59 8.83
N GLY A 74 0.20 -13.40 8.24
CA GLY A 74 1.35 -12.72 7.66
C GLY A 74 1.08 -12.33 6.21
N THR A 75 1.74 -11.27 5.79
CA THR A 75 1.70 -10.76 4.42
C THR A 75 3.10 -10.75 3.84
N TRP A 76 3.23 -10.40 2.56
CA TRP A 76 4.53 -10.20 1.88
C TRP A 76 5.54 -9.41 2.71
N LEU A 77 5.08 -8.46 3.52
CA LEU A 77 5.89 -7.65 4.43
C LEU A 77 6.77 -8.52 5.32
N VAL A 78 6.17 -9.53 5.97
CA VAL A 78 6.87 -10.39 6.93
C VAL A 78 7.97 -11.17 6.23
N PHE A 79 7.70 -11.70 5.04
CA PHE A 79 8.63 -12.56 4.31
C PHE A 79 9.88 -11.82 3.82
N ILE A 80 9.78 -10.51 3.58
CA ILE A 80 10.92 -9.71 3.15
C ILE A 80 11.63 -8.96 4.29
N LEU A 81 11.16 -9.07 5.54
CA LEU A 81 11.80 -8.39 6.69
C LEU A 81 13.33 -8.62 6.78
N PRO A 82 13.86 -9.84 6.58
CA PRO A 82 15.31 -10.06 6.57
C PRO A 82 16.03 -9.22 5.51
N GLN A 83 15.38 -9.01 4.36
CA GLN A 83 15.94 -8.33 3.20
C GLN A 83 15.86 -6.80 3.29
N VAL A 84 15.16 -6.28 4.30
CA VAL A 84 15.11 -4.84 4.65
C VAL A 84 15.75 -4.57 6.02
N GLU A 85 16.73 -5.39 6.40
CA GLU A 85 17.50 -5.26 7.65
C GLU A 85 16.65 -5.37 8.94
N GLN A 86 15.50 -6.06 8.87
CA GLN A 86 14.60 -6.30 10.01
C GLN A 86 14.64 -7.77 10.48
N GLN A 87 15.84 -8.37 10.56
CA GLN A 87 16.02 -9.76 11.00
C GLN A 87 15.43 -10.05 12.39
N ALA A 88 15.55 -9.10 13.32
CA ALA A 88 15.00 -9.25 14.67
C ALA A 88 13.48 -9.38 14.67
N LEU A 89 12.78 -8.59 13.84
CA LEU A 89 11.33 -8.68 13.69
C LEU A 89 10.91 -9.99 13.00
N PHE A 90 11.68 -10.45 12.01
CA PHE A 90 11.44 -11.73 11.35
C PHE A 90 11.54 -12.90 12.34
N ASN A 91 12.62 -12.95 13.14
CA ASN A 91 12.84 -14.01 14.12
C ASN A 91 11.76 -14.01 15.24
N ALA A 92 11.16 -12.85 15.51
CA ALA A 92 10.08 -12.71 16.49
C ALA A 92 8.70 -13.12 15.94
N TRP A 93 8.55 -13.26 14.61
CA TRP A 93 7.28 -13.65 14.01
C TRP A 93 7.05 -15.16 14.12
N ASN A 94 5.87 -15.55 14.61
CA ASN A 94 5.44 -16.93 14.69
C ASN A 94 4.59 -17.32 13.46
N PHE A 95 5.11 -18.21 12.64
CA PHE A 95 4.49 -18.69 11.39
C PHE A 95 3.54 -19.88 11.56
N GLY A 96 3.37 -20.40 12.78
CA GLY A 96 2.71 -21.68 13.02
C GLY A 96 1.21 -21.73 12.71
N GLY A 97 0.51 -20.60 12.67
CA GLY A 97 -0.96 -20.60 12.56
C GLY A 97 -1.49 -20.66 11.13
N ASP A 98 -2.68 -21.23 10.92
CA ASP A 98 -3.34 -21.37 9.62
C ASP A 98 -4.88 -21.26 9.72
N LEU A 99 -5.55 -20.91 8.61
CA LEU A 99 -7.01 -20.95 8.49
C LEU A 99 -7.59 -22.31 8.75
N VAL A 100 -6.94 -23.38 8.28
CA VAL A 100 -7.49 -24.73 8.35
C VAL A 100 -7.74 -25.09 9.82
N TYR A 101 -6.74 -24.87 10.68
CA TYR A 101 -6.87 -25.14 12.12
C TYR A 101 -7.83 -24.16 12.81
N TYR A 102 -7.83 -22.88 12.42
CA TYR A 102 -8.79 -21.89 12.94
C TYR A 102 -10.25 -22.27 12.65
N GLN A 103 -10.55 -22.74 11.44
CA GLN A 103 -11.89 -23.19 11.04
C GLN A 103 -12.32 -24.47 11.75
N MET A 104 -11.37 -25.26 12.27
CA MET A 104 -11.63 -26.42 13.13
C MET A 104 -11.87 -26.03 14.61
N GLY A 105 -11.94 -24.73 14.94
CA GLY A 105 -12.20 -24.24 16.29
C GLY A 105 -10.98 -24.27 17.22
N SER A 106 -9.77 -24.41 16.66
CA SER A 106 -8.52 -24.37 17.42
C SER A 106 -8.32 -23.01 18.07
N GLN A 107 -8.43 -22.92 19.40
CA GLN A 107 -8.10 -21.70 20.15
C GLN A 107 -6.60 -21.37 20.07
N TYR A 108 -5.76 -22.30 19.64
CA TYR A 108 -4.31 -22.12 19.51
C TYR A 108 -3.91 -21.17 18.38
N ASP A 109 -4.75 -20.99 17.36
CA ASP A 109 -4.41 -20.15 16.20
C ASP A 109 -4.67 -18.67 16.40
N ALA A 110 -5.63 -18.30 17.26
CA ALA A 110 -5.99 -16.91 17.49
C ALA A 110 -4.80 -16.04 18.00
N PRO A 111 -3.95 -16.53 18.93
CA PRO A 111 -2.72 -15.85 19.33
C PRO A 111 -1.70 -15.64 18.21
N LEU A 112 -1.73 -16.46 17.15
CA LEU A 112 -0.76 -16.48 16.05
C LEU A 112 -1.12 -15.57 14.86
N ARG A 113 -2.30 -14.93 14.89
CA ARG A 113 -2.69 -13.93 13.89
C ARG A 113 -1.89 -12.63 14.07
N TYR A 114 -1.85 -11.76 13.06
CA TYR A 114 -1.19 -10.44 13.17
C TYR A 114 -1.65 -9.63 14.39
N GLY A 115 -2.92 -9.77 14.79
CA GLY A 115 -3.53 -9.09 15.93
C GLY A 115 -3.56 -9.94 17.20
N GLY A 116 -2.95 -11.13 17.17
CA GLY A 116 -2.82 -12.02 18.31
C GLY A 116 -1.60 -11.67 19.17
N VAL A 117 -1.62 -12.12 20.42
CA VAL A 117 -0.60 -11.77 21.41
C VAL A 117 0.82 -12.25 21.04
N ALA A 118 0.95 -13.33 20.25
CA ALA A 118 2.26 -13.86 19.87
C ALA A 118 2.97 -12.98 18.82
N ASN A 119 2.20 -12.38 17.91
CA ASN A 119 2.72 -11.57 16.80
C ASN A 119 2.51 -10.06 16.99
N GLY A 120 1.85 -9.65 18.07
CA GLY A 120 1.51 -8.25 18.37
C GLY A 120 2.71 -7.30 18.43
N THR A 121 3.86 -7.76 18.92
CA THR A 121 5.09 -6.93 18.97
C THR A 121 5.60 -6.59 17.57
N VAL A 122 5.58 -7.57 16.66
CA VAL A 122 6.01 -7.35 15.27
C VAL A 122 5.03 -6.45 14.54
N SER A 123 3.73 -6.69 14.70
CA SER A 123 2.70 -5.93 14.01
C SER A 123 2.53 -4.49 14.53
N ALA A 124 2.92 -4.23 15.78
CA ALA A 124 2.99 -2.88 16.37
C ALA A 124 4.30 -2.12 16.03
N SER A 125 5.31 -2.79 15.49
CA SER A 125 6.60 -2.17 15.13
C SER A 125 6.51 -1.44 13.79
N ARG A 126 6.98 -0.19 13.75
CA ARG A 126 7.04 0.61 12.51
C ARG A 126 8.37 0.36 11.80
N VAL A 127 8.29 -0.06 10.53
CA VAL A 127 9.45 -0.21 9.65
C VAL A 127 9.44 0.95 8.65
N ASN A 128 10.43 1.84 8.72
CA ASN A 128 10.46 3.08 7.92
C ASN A 128 10.44 2.83 6.40
N ALA A 129 11.03 1.72 5.95
CA ALA A 129 11.01 1.32 4.54
C ALA A 129 9.58 1.08 4.00
N TYR A 130 8.59 0.86 4.86
CA TYR A 130 7.20 0.65 4.46
C TYR A 130 6.32 1.91 4.55
N MET A 131 6.90 3.06 4.89
CA MET A 131 6.17 4.29 5.18
C MET A 131 6.49 5.36 4.14
N CYS A 132 5.48 5.85 3.42
CA CYS A 132 5.66 6.95 2.49
C CYS A 132 5.41 8.28 3.22
N PRO A 133 6.42 9.16 3.40
CA PRO A 133 6.23 10.42 4.11
C PRO A 133 5.21 11.37 3.45
N SER A 134 4.90 11.19 2.16
CA SER A 134 3.86 11.99 1.48
C SER A 134 2.44 11.68 1.94
N ASP A 135 2.17 10.51 2.54
CA ASP A 135 0.84 10.17 3.06
C ASP A 135 0.61 10.65 4.52
N GLY A 136 1.66 11.21 5.15
CA GLY A 136 1.61 11.77 6.50
C GLY A 136 2.23 10.87 7.58
N THR A 137 2.52 11.45 8.75
CA THR A 137 3.34 10.80 9.81
C THR A 137 2.57 9.91 10.78
N GLY A 138 1.23 9.84 10.69
CA GLY A 138 0.33 9.37 11.77
C GLY A 138 -0.46 8.08 11.52
N THR A 139 -0.04 7.22 10.60
CA THR A 139 -0.82 6.08 10.08
C THR A 139 -0.95 4.86 11.03
N SER A 140 -1.30 5.06 12.30
CA SER A 140 -1.71 3.96 13.20
C SER A 140 -3.22 3.90 13.34
N LEU A 141 -3.82 2.73 13.10
CA LEU A 141 -5.20 2.46 13.46
C LEU A 141 -5.28 2.36 14.99
N SER A 142 -5.96 3.30 15.66
CA SER A 142 -5.96 3.36 17.14
C SER A 142 -6.80 2.27 17.83
N GLY A 143 -7.12 1.17 17.16
CA GLY A 143 -8.06 0.17 17.69
C GLY A 143 -7.84 -1.30 17.30
N ILE A 144 -6.98 -1.61 16.33
CA ILE A 144 -6.77 -3.01 15.90
C ILE A 144 -5.51 -3.54 16.59
N GLY A 145 -5.64 -4.69 17.26
CA GLY A 145 -4.51 -5.40 17.87
C GLY A 145 -4.82 -5.98 19.25
N PRO A 146 -3.89 -6.72 19.87
CA PRO A 146 -4.14 -7.41 21.13
C PRO A 146 -4.10 -6.44 22.31
N THR A 147 -4.87 -6.75 23.36
CA THR A 147 -4.73 -6.10 24.67
C THR A 147 -4.08 -7.10 25.62
N VAL A 148 -2.91 -6.75 26.17
CA VAL A 148 -2.18 -7.57 27.15
C VAL A 148 -2.00 -6.75 28.41
N ASN A 149 -2.47 -7.27 29.56
CA ASN A 149 -2.39 -6.59 30.86
C ASN A 149 -2.95 -5.15 30.84
N GLY A 150 -4.08 -4.94 30.13
CA GLY A 150 -4.71 -3.62 29.98
C GLY A 150 -4.02 -2.68 28.98
N ILE A 151 -2.91 -3.08 28.38
CA ILE A 151 -2.18 -2.30 27.37
C ILE A 151 -2.58 -2.79 25.97
N LYS A 152 -3.10 -1.87 25.15
CA LYS A 152 -3.45 -2.13 23.75
C LYS A 152 -2.23 -1.96 22.85
N TYR A 153 -1.86 -3.01 22.14
CA TYR A 153 -0.83 -2.97 21.10
C TYR A 153 -1.51 -2.67 19.76
N ASN A 154 -1.39 -1.44 19.29
CA ASN A 154 -1.99 -1.05 18.02
C ASN A 154 -1.14 -1.56 16.85
N VAL A 155 -1.78 -2.32 15.96
CA VAL A 155 -1.18 -2.79 14.72
C VAL A 155 -0.97 -1.59 13.79
N THR A 156 0.20 -1.57 13.15
CA THR A 156 0.60 -0.50 12.22
C THR A 156 -0.11 -0.60 10.87
N SER A 157 -0.21 0.51 10.15
CA SER A 157 -0.54 0.53 8.72
C SER A 157 0.67 0.99 7.91
N GLN A 158 0.72 0.60 6.64
CA GLN A 158 1.80 0.85 5.68
C GLN A 158 1.28 1.41 4.37
N ASN A 159 2.19 1.97 3.57
CA ASN A 159 1.87 2.70 2.33
C ASN A 159 2.12 1.94 1.04
N TYR A 160 2.53 0.67 1.12
CA TYR A 160 2.87 -0.13 -0.05
C TYR A 160 2.07 -1.41 -0.06
N VAL A 161 1.65 -1.82 -1.25
CA VAL A 161 0.81 -3.00 -1.50
C VAL A 161 1.30 -3.74 -2.73
N VAL A 162 1.10 -5.06 -2.74
CA VAL A 162 1.58 -5.95 -3.82
C VAL A 162 0.51 -6.21 -4.89
N ASN A 163 0.96 -6.48 -6.10
CA ASN A 163 0.12 -6.69 -7.27
C ASN A 163 -0.57 -8.07 -7.26
N TYR A 164 -1.90 -8.08 -7.24
CA TYR A 164 -2.75 -9.28 -7.31
C TYR A 164 -3.41 -9.47 -8.68
N GLY A 165 -2.99 -8.71 -9.69
CA GLY A 165 -3.36 -8.87 -11.09
C GLY A 165 -4.43 -7.89 -11.57
N ASN A 166 -4.98 -8.19 -12.75
CA ASN A 166 -5.77 -7.24 -13.53
C ASN A 166 -7.24 -7.08 -13.13
N LEU A 167 -7.74 -7.97 -12.25
CA LEU A 167 -9.17 -8.11 -11.95
C LEU A 167 -9.46 -7.88 -10.46
N GLN A 168 -9.66 -8.94 -9.70
CA GLN A 168 -10.04 -8.92 -8.29
C GLN A 168 -9.02 -9.68 -7.46
N THR A 169 -8.96 -9.40 -6.16
CA THR A 169 -8.02 -10.05 -5.24
C THR A 169 -8.25 -11.56 -5.09
N SER A 170 -9.43 -12.07 -5.50
CA SER A 170 -9.74 -13.49 -5.58
C SER A 170 -8.99 -14.23 -6.70
N GLN A 171 -8.43 -13.50 -7.68
CA GLN A 171 -7.70 -14.09 -8.82
C GLN A 171 -8.48 -15.17 -9.57
N ALA A 172 -9.81 -15.02 -9.62
CA ALA A 172 -10.68 -15.90 -10.37
C ALA A 172 -10.32 -15.86 -11.85
N ALA A 173 -10.33 -17.03 -12.53
CA ALA A 173 -9.92 -17.15 -13.93
C ALA A 173 -10.67 -16.19 -14.86
N ASN A 174 -11.94 -15.93 -14.57
CA ASN A 174 -12.79 -15.01 -15.30
C ASN A 174 -13.56 -14.10 -14.32
N PHE A 175 -13.73 -12.85 -14.71
CA PHE A 175 -14.53 -11.87 -13.99
C PHE A 175 -15.55 -11.23 -14.92
N SER A 176 -16.84 -11.32 -14.59
CA SER A 176 -17.91 -10.72 -15.39
C SER A 176 -18.44 -9.45 -14.73
N PHE A 177 -18.38 -8.32 -15.44
CA PHE A 177 -18.87 -7.04 -14.98
C PHE A 177 -19.59 -6.30 -16.12
N GLY A 178 -20.80 -5.81 -15.86
CA GLY A 178 -21.59 -5.09 -16.87
C GLY A 178 -21.90 -5.90 -18.13
N GLY A 179 -22.03 -7.23 -18.01
CA GLY A 179 -22.30 -8.13 -19.15
C GLY A 179 -21.06 -8.49 -19.99
N ILE A 180 -19.86 -8.02 -19.60
CA ILE A 180 -18.60 -8.32 -20.27
C ILE A 180 -17.75 -9.21 -19.36
N THR A 181 -17.15 -10.26 -19.93
CA THR A 181 -16.23 -11.15 -19.21
C THR A 181 -14.78 -10.78 -19.51
N PHE A 182 -14.00 -10.63 -18.46
CA PHE A 182 -12.57 -10.33 -18.49
C PHE A 182 -11.78 -11.55 -18.01
N ALA A 183 -10.70 -11.86 -18.72
CA ALA A 183 -9.82 -12.97 -18.37
C ALA A 183 -8.71 -12.53 -17.40
N PHE A 184 -8.36 -13.40 -16.46
CA PHE A 184 -7.27 -13.17 -15.53
C PHE A 184 -5.92 -13.49 -16.18
N GLY A 185 -5.06 -12.48 -16.31
CA GLY A 185 -3.74 -12.60 -16.94
C GLY A 185 -2.63 -13.08 -16.00
N GLY A 186 -2.97 -13.65 -14.84
CA GLY A 186 -2.00 -13.98 -13.80
C GLY A 186 -1.60 -12.79 -12.94
N ALA A 187 -0.88 -13.07 -11.85
CA ALA A 187 -0.38 -12.07 -10.91
C ALA A 187 0.94 -12.53 -10.30
N PRO A 188 1.83 -11.60 -9.92
CA PRO A 188 3.12 -11.94 -9.31
C PRO A 188 2.97 -12.41 -7.85
N PHE A 189 1.94 -11.93 -7.16
CA PHE A 189 1.68 -12.29 -5.76
C PHE A 189 0.34 -13.00 -5.63
N THR A 190 0.27 -13.95 -4.71
CA THR A 190 -0.94 -14.71 -4.39
C THR A 190 -0.90 -15.16 -2.93
N ASP A 191 -1.95 -15.85 -2.50
CA ASP A 191 -1.98 -16.49 -1.19
C ASP A 191 -1.07 -17.73 -1.16
N MET A 192 -0.26 -17.86 -0.11
CA MET A 192 0.51 -19.07 0.18
C MET A 192 -0.37 -20.33 0.19
N ASN A 193 -1.60 -20.20 0.70
CA ASN A 193 -2.61 -21.24 0.72
C ASN A 193 -3.67 -20.92 -0.34
N ALA A 194 -3.37 -21.21 -1.62
CA ALA A 194 -4.20 -20.89 -2.77
C ALA A 194 -5.73 -20.97 -2.51
N GLY A 195 -6.43 -19.82 -2.56
CA GLY A 195 -7.88 -19.74 -2.40
C GLY A 195 -8.38 -19.55 -0.96
N ALA A 196 -7.47 -19.47 0.02
CA ALA A 196 -7.78 -19.18 1.41
C ALA A 196 -8.54 -17.85 1.58
N ALA A 197 -9.61 -17.84 2.40
CA ALA A 197 -10.42 -16.65 2.71
C ALA A 197 -10.95 -15.86 1.49
N GLY A 198 -11.18 -16.54 0.36
CA GLY A 198 -11.65 -15.91 -0.89
C GLY A 198 -10.57 -15.06 -1.56
N MET A 199 -9.30 -15.38 -1.32
CA MET A 199 -8.15 -14.62 -1.77
C MET A 199 -7.13 -15.49 -2.48
N GLY A 200 -6.61 -15.00 -3.60
CA GLY A 200 -5.68 -15.76 -4.42
C GLY A 200 -6.27 -17.11 -4.85
N GLY A 201 -5.40 -17.97 -5.34
CA GLY A 201 -5.81 -19.24 -5.97
C GLY A 201 -4.79 -19.76 -6.97
N GLN A 202 -3.77 -18.95 -7.27
CA GLN A 202 -2.60 -19.37 -8.03
C GLN A 202 -1.52 -19.88 -7.08
N LYS A 203 -0.53 -20.58 -7.65
CA LYS A 203 0.70 -20.91 -6.93
C LYS A 203 1.62 -19.69 -6.91
N VAL A 204 2.45 -19.60 -5.88
CA VAL A 204 3.56 -18.64 -5.85
C VAL A 204 4.49 -18.93 -7.02
N ILE A 205 4.96 -17.88 -7.69
CA ILE A 205 5.83 -17.97 -8.87
C ILE A 205 7.16 -17.25 -8.62
N GLY A 206 8.23 -17.66 -9.30
CA GLY A 206 9.48 -16.89 -9.40
C GLY A 206 9.51 -15.97 -10.62
N PHE A 207 10.64 -15.32 -10.85
CA PHE A 207 10.79 -14.41 -11.99
C PHE A 207 10.61 -15.11 -13.34
N SER A 208 10.98 -16.38 -13.43
CA SER A 208 10.76 -17.21 -14.62
C SER A 208 9.28 -17.44 -14.96
N GLY A 209 8.38 -17.26 -13.98
CA GLY A 209 6.93 -17.35 -14.17
C GLY A 209 6.27 -16.07 -14.70
N ILE A 210 7.04 -15.00 -14.90
CA ILE A 210 6.57 -13.71 -15.43
C ILE A 210 6.94 -13.64 -16.92
N SER A 211 6.11 -14.24 -17.76
CA SER A 211 6.32 -14.29 -19.22
C SER A 211 6.07 -12.95 -19.92
N ASP A 212 5.29 -12.05 -19.32
CA ASP A 212 5.05 -10.69 -19.85
C ASP A 212 6.30 -9.78 -19.75
N GLY A 213 7.33 -10.24 -19.05
CA GLY A 213 8.61 -9.56 -18.88
C GLY A 213 8.69 -8.74 -17.60
N LEU A 214 9.78 -8.88 -16.86
CA LEU A 214 10.00 -8.22 -15.57
C LEU A 214 9.89 -6.70 -15.65
N SER A 215 10.36 -6.06 -16.72
CA SER A 215 10.28 -4.60 -16.89
C SER A 215 8.87 -4.08 -17.19
N ASN A 216 7.94 -4.98 -17.52
CA ASN A 216 6.56 -4.67 -17.92
C ASN A 216 5.51 -5.21 -16.93
N THR A 217 5.93 -5.83 -15.82
CA THR A 217 5.02 -6.31 -14.78
C THR A 217 5.23 -5.52 -13.49
N LEU A 218 4.15 -5.00 -12.92
CA LEU A 218 4.15 -4.30 -11.63
C LEU A 218 4.34 -5.33 -10.50
N LEU A 219 5.17 -5.00 -9.51
CA LEU A 219 5.26 -5.78 -8.28
C LEU A 219 4.56 -5.07 -7.12
N VAL A 220 4.94 -3.82 -6.86
CA VAL A 220 4.55 -3.08 -5.67
C VAL A 220 4.16 -1.67 -6.05
N SER A 221 3.11 -1.14 -5.44
CA SER A 221 2.68 0.25 -5.65
C SER A 221 2.20 0.87 -4.34
N GLU A 222 1.96 2.17 -4.38
CA GLU A 222 1.49 2.96 -3.25
C GLU A 222 -0.01 2.75 -2.97
N ILE A 223 -0.36 2.85 -1.68
CA ILE A 223 -1.72 3.02 -1.18
C ILE A 223 -1.76 4.17 -0.16
N VAL A 224 -2.89 4.87 -0.12
CA VAL A 224 -3.22 5.85 0.92
C VAL A 224 -3.78 5.09 2.13
N VAL A 225 -3.19 5.30 3.30
CA VAL A 225 -3.68 4.70 4.54
C VAL A 225 -4.98 5.36 4.93
N GLY A 226 -6.02 4.54 5.09
CA GLY A 226 -7.32 4.99 5.58
C GLY A 226 -7.27 5.35 7.06
N THR A 227 -8.03 6.39 7.44
CA THR A 227 -8.05 6.90 8.82
C THR A 227 -9.47 7.09 9.34
N GLY A 228 -9.58 7.23 10.66
CA GLY A 228 -10.85 7.55 11.31
C GLY A 228 -11.72 6.34 11.61
N LYS A 229 -12.92 6.67 12.11
CA LYS A 229 -14.02 5.75 12.40
C LYS A 229 -15.33 6.44 11.99
N GLY A 230 -16.35 5.67 11.63
CA GLY A 230 -17.64 6.16 11.18
C GLY A 230 -17.75 6.23 9.65
N GLY A 231 -18.36 7.29 9.14
CA GLY A 231 -18.73 7.44 7.73
C GLY A 231 -20.14 6.92 7.44
N GLN A 232 -20.49 6.79 6.16
CA GLN A 232 -21.81 6.36 5.70
C GLN A 232 -22.21 4.98 6.26
N TYR A 233 -21.22 4.14 6.58
CA TYR A 233 -21.40 2.76 7.01
C TYR A 233 -21.21 2.52 8.52
N ASN A 234 -21.03 3.57 9.33
CA ASN A 234 -20.67 3.45 10.75
C ASN A 234 -19.44 2.53 10.98
N ALA A 235 -18.47 2.56 10.07
CA ALA A 235 -17.32 1.66 10.08
C ALA A 235 -16.45 1.83 11.32
N SER A 236 -15.87 0.73 11.81
CA SER A 236 -15.03 0.76 13.01
C SER A 236 -13.63 1.32 12.74
N TYR A 237 -13.14 1.15 11.51
CA TYR A 237 -11.83 1.57 11.02
C TYR A 237 -11.79 1.44 9.49
N ASP A 238 -10.85 2.10 8.83
CA ASP A 238 -10.60 1.91 7.41
C ASP A 238 -9.43 0.94 7.22
N LEU A 239 -9.61 -0.11 6.42
CA LEU A 239 -8.56 -1.12 6.23
C LEU A 239 -7.54 -0.78 5.15
N ARG A 240 -7.68 0.31 4.39
CA ARG A 240 -6.69 0.62 3.35
C ARG A 240 -5.34 0.97 3.96
N GLY A 241 -4.28 0.37 3.42
CA GLY A 241 -2.95 0.44 3.99
C GLY A 241 -2.75 -0.43 5.23
N PHE A 242 -3.75 -1.16 5.71
CA PHE A 242 -3.59 -2.13 6.79
C PHE A 242 -2.94 -3.43 6.27
N SER A 243 -1.68 -3.34 5.85
CA SER A 243 -1.02 -4.39 5.06
C SER A 243 -0.59 -5.61 5.89
N TRP A 244 -1.15 -5.78 7.09
CA TRP A 244 -1.13 -7.03 7.87
C TRP A 244 -2.33 -7.93 7.60
N TRP A 245 -3.41 -7.37 7.03
CA TRP A 245 -4.54 -8.13 6.53
C TRP A 245 -4.36 -8.39 5.05
N GLY A 246 -4.54 -9.64 4.66
CA GLY A 246 -4.31 -10.07 3.29
C GLY A 246 -4.97 -9.19 2.23
N SER A 247 -6.29 -8.97 2.36
CA SER A 247 -7.06 -8.16 1.41
C SER A 247 -6.52 -6.73 1.31
N ALA A 248 -6.09 -6.14 2.42
CA ALA A 248 -5.61 -4.77 2.44
C ALA A 248 -4.15 -4.60 2.01
N ALA A 249 -3.38 -5.69 1.98
CA ALA A 249 -1.96 -5.70 1.61
C ALA A 249 -1.73 -5.78 0.09
N SER A 250 -2.81 -5.81 -0.70
CA SER A 250 -2.78 -6.03 -2.14
C SER A 250 -3.49 -4.93 -2.92
N PHE A 251 -3.11 -4.76 -4.17
CA PHE A 251 -3.86 -3.97 -5.14
C PHE A 251 -4.16 -4.80 -6.39
N THR A 252 -5.13 -4.31 -7.15
CA THR A 252 -5.44 -4.78 -8.51
C THR A 252 -5.43 -3.58 -9.43
N SER A 253 -5.17 -3.81 -10.72
CA SER A 253 -5.22 -2.74 -11.71
C SER A 253 -6.62 -2.58 -12.34
N TRP A 254 -7.67 -3.08 -11.69
CA TRP A 254 -9.04 -2.90 -12.19
C TRP A 254 -9.40 -1.41 -12.32
N LEU A 255 -8.95 -0.61 -11.35
CA LEU A 255 -9.06 0.84 -11.30
C LEU A 255 -7.73 1.50 -11.70
N ALA A 256 -7.79 2.59 -12.45
CA ALA A 256 -6.64 3.46 -12.70
C ALA A 256 -6.04 4.03 -11.40
N PRO A 257 -4.78 4.46 -11.42
CA PRO A 257 -4.17 5.17 -10.29
C PRO A 257 -5.00 6.36 -9.82
N ASN A 258 -5.20 6.47 -8.51
CA ASN A 258 -6.01 7.52 -7.88
C ASN A 258 -7.43 7.68 -8.46
N SER A 259 -8.03 6.60 -8.97
CA SER A 259 -9.38 6.64 -9.55
C SER A 259 -10.40 7.24 -8.58
N SER A 260 -11.35 8.02 -9.10
CA SER A 260 -12.51 8.51 -8.33
C SER A 260 -13.54 7.41 -8.05
N GLN A 261 -13.40 6.24 -8.68
CA GLN A 261 -14.22 5.07 -8.35
C GLN A 261 -13.80 4.46 -7.00
N PRO A 262 -14.76 3.93 -6.23
CA PRO A 262 -14.49 3.40 -4.91
C PRO A 262 -13.69 2.10 -4.96
N ASP A 263 -12.79 1.94 -3.99
CA ASP A 263 -12.24 0.61 -3.66
C ASP A 263 -13.35 -0.28 -3.07
N VAL A 264 -13.28 -1.58 -3.31
CA VAL A 264 -14.19 -2.55 -2.72
C VAL A 264 -13.47 -3.24 -1.56
N THR A 265 -13.72 -2.71 -0.37
CA THR A 265 -13.12 -3.21 0.87
C THR A 265 -13.79 -4.50 1.32
N GLU A 266 -13.16 -5.22 2.25
CA GLU A 266 -13.64 -6.49 2.80
C GLU A 266 -15.09 -6.48 3.30
N SER A 267 -15.54 -5.38 3.90
CA SER A 267 -16.87 -5.22 4.51
C SER A 267 -17.15 -3.72 4.71
N SER A 268 -18.43 -3.34 4.74
CA SER A 268 -18.87 -1.99 5.12
C SER A 268 -18.34 -1.55 6.49
N ALA A 269 -18.09 -2.49 7.40
CA ALA A 269 -17.46 -2.22 8.70
C ALA A 269 -16.02 -1.67 8.60
N TYR A 270 -15.40 -1.77 7.42
CA TYR A 270 -14.01 -1.45 7.14
C TYR A 270 -13.81 -0.34 6.09
N CYS A 271 -14.91 0.31 5.72
CA CYS A 271 -14.91 1.42 4.79
C CYS A 271 -15.36 2.71 5.50
N VAL A 272 -14.41 3.61 5.78
CA VAL A 272 -14.70 4.89 6.40
C VAL A 272 -14.76 5.96 5.31
N TYR A 273 -15.94 6.11 4.71
CA TYR A 273 -16.21 7.09 3.66
C TYR A 273 -17.65 7.65 3.73
N PRO A 274 -17.87 8.96 3.48
CA PRO A 274 -16.87 10.01 3.35
C PRO A 274 -16.21 10.33 4.70
N TYR A 275 -14.89 10.54 4.72
CA TYR A 275 -14.15 10.98 5.90
C TYR A 275 -12.85 11.68 5.53
N GLN A 276 -12.70 12.94 5.94
CA GLN A 276 -11.52 13.77 5.67
C GLN A 276 -11.05 13.62 4.21
N SER A 277 -9.85 13.08 4.02
CA SER A 277 -9.20 12.86 2.73
C SER A 277 -9.10 11.38 2.38
N ASN A 278 -9.83 10.49 3.08
CA ASN A 278 -9.90 9.08 2.73
C ASN A 278 -10.45 8.94 1.29
N PRO A 279 -9.85 8.09 0.45
CA PRO A 279 -10.40 7.83 -0.87
C PRO A 279 -11.80 7.18 -0.79
N PRO A 280 -12.58 7.15 -1.89
CA PRO A 280 -13.87 6.47 -1.91
C PRO A 280 -13.71 4.96 -1.69
N CYS A 281 -14.64 4.37 -0.93
CA CYS A 281 -14.73 2.92 -0.73
C CYS A 281 -16.19 2.48 -0.61
N VAL A 282 -16.43 1.19 -0.85
CA VAL A 282 -17.72 0.50 -0.66
C VAL A 282 -17.50 -0.93 -0.14
N GLU A 283 -18.58 -1.60 0.22
CA GLU A 283 -18.58 -3.03 0.56
C GLU A 283 -18.69 -3.93 -0.68
N PRO A 284 -18.29 -5.22 -0.60
CA PRO A 284 -18.41 -6.16 -1.71
C PRO A 284 -19.87 -6.44 -2.05
N THR A 285 -20.13 -6.69 -3.32
CA THR A 285 -21.43 -7.17 -3.81
C THR A 285 -21.28 -8.58 -4.39
N ALA A 286 -22.41 -9.22 -4.73
CA ALA A 286 -22.39 -10.53 -5.39
C ALA A 286 -21.65 -10.52 -6.74
N THR A 287 -21.55 -9.35 -7.39
CA THR A 287 -20.93 -9.20 -8.72
C THR A 287 -19.61 -8.45 -8.68
N LEU A 288 -19.26 -7.78 -7.58
CA LEU A 288 -18.01 -7.04 -7.44
C LEU A 288 -17.39 -7.39 -6.09
N SER A 289 -16.43 -8.31 -6.12
CA SER A 289 -15.67 -8.72 -4.95
C SER A 289 -14.54 -7.72 -4.65
N ARG A 290 -13.68 -8.07 -3.68
CA ARG A 290 -12.64 -7.20 -3.15
C ARG A 290 -11.65 -6.76 -4.22
N LEU A 291 -11.50 -5.45 -4.36
CA LEU A 291 -10.52 -4.81 -5.26
C LEU A 291 -10.02 -3.52 -4.60
N ASN A 292 -8.70 -3.36 -4.53
CA ASN A 292 -8.10 -2.11 -4.10
C ASN A 292 -7.36 -1.49 -5.27
N GLY A 293 -7.63 -0.22 -5.54
CA GLY A 293 -6.82 0.56 -6.47
C GLY A 293 -5.53 1.03 -5.83
N VAL A 294 -4.54 1.35 -6.66
CA VAL A 294 -3.33 2.05 -6.22
C VAL A 294 -3.64 3.53 -6.01
N ARG A 295 -3.12 4.09 -4.91
CA ARG A 295 -3.43 5.45 -4.51
C ARG A 295 -2.21 6.11 -3.86
N SER A 296 -1.99 7.38 -4.13
CA SER A 296 -0.95 8.16 -3.47
C SER A 296 -1.40 9.61 -3.26
N ARG A 297 -0.66 10.35 -2.43
CA ARG A 297 -0.81 11.81 -2.28
C ARG A 297 0.06 12.60 -3.26
N HIS A 298 0.79 11.92 -4.14
CA HIS A 298 1.60 12.59 -5.16
C HIS A 298 0.71 13.23 -6.20
N SER A 299 1.12 14.39 -6.70
CA SER A 299 0.41 15.05 -7.79
C SER A 299 0.46 14.22 -9.08
N GLY A 300 -0.71 13.82 -9.58
CA GLY A 300 -0.88 13.30 -10.93
C GLY A 300 -0.62 11.80 -11.16
N GLY A 301 -0.33 11.02 -10.11
CA GLY A 301 0.02 9.60 -10.31
C GLY A 301 0.39 8.84 -9.05
N VAL A 302 1.00 7.67 -9.25
CA VAL A 302 1.59 6.82 -8.21
C VAL A 302 2.98 6.38 -8.64
N ASN A 303 3.84 6.08 -7.67
CA ASN A 303 5.08 5.38 -7.95
C ASN A 303 4.84 3.87 -7.81
N ALA A 304 5.40 3.09 -8.73
CA ALA A 304 5.32 1.65 -8.71
C ALA A 304 6.68 1.01 -9.03
N THR A 305 6.95 -0.11 -8.38
CA THR A 305 8.12 -0.97 -8.63
C THR A 305 7.74 -2.01 -9.66
N MET A 306 8.57 -2.16 -10.69
CA MET A 306 8.45 -3.17 -11.73
C MET A 306 9.17 -4.47 -11.31
N GLY A 307 8.92 -5.56 -12.02
CA GLY A 307 9.56 -6.87 -11.84
C GLY A 307 11.08 -6.82 -11.92
N ASP A 308 11.63 -5.92 -12.72
CA ASP A 308 13.08 -5.71 -12.86
C ASP A 308 13.70 -4.87 -11.73
N GLY A 309 12.90 -4.45 -10.75
CA GLY A 309 13.30 -3.60 -9.63
C GLY A 309 13.36 -2.10 -9.96
N SER A 310 13.11 -1.70 -11.22
CA SER A 310 12.98 -0.29 -11.58
C SER A 310 11.74 0.32 -10.95
N VAL A 311 11.80 1.61 -10.59
CA VAL A 311 10.65 2.35 -10.07
C VAL A 311 10.22 3.39 -11.09
N ARG A 312 8.94 3.37 -11.43
CA ARG A 312 8.33 4.25 -12.43
C ARG A 312 7.17 5.03 -11.84
N PHE A 313 6.95 6.23 -12.37
CA PHE A 313 5.79 7.03 -12.01
C PHE A 313 4.71 6.85 -13.06
N VAL A 314 3.57 6.29 -12.65
CA VAL A 314 2.43 6.01 -13.54
C VAL A 314 1.38 7.10 -13.33
N LYS A 315 0.99 7.75 -14.44
CA LYS A 315 0.03 8.87 -14.39
C LYS A 315 -1.39 8.37 -14.12
N ASN A 316 -2.21 9.20 -13.47
CA ASN A 316 -3.65 8.95 -13.30
C ASN A 316 -4.38 8.79 -14.65
N SER A 317 -3.84 9.39 -15.71
CA SER A 317 -4.38 9.38 -17.07
C SER A 317 -3.95 8.17 -17.91
N VAL A 318 -3.24 7.19 -17.33
CA VAL A 318 -2.87 5.96 -18.03
C VAL A 318 -4.12 5.26 -18.57
N SER A 319 -4.03 4.70 -19.78
CA SER A 319 -5.17 3.96 -20.32
C SER A 319 -5.42 2.69 -19.50
N ILE A 320 -6.69 2.40 -19.22
CA ILE A 320 -7.08 1.21 -18.44
C ILE A 320 -6.55 -0.11 -19.04
N PRO A 321 -6.57 -0.33 -20.37
CA PRO A 321 -6.00 -1.53 -20.96
C PRO A 321 -4.50 -1.70 -20.68
N VAL A 322 -3.72 -0.62 -20.82
CA VAL A 322 -2.28 -0.64 -20.53
C VAL A 322 -2.03 -0.88 -19.04
N TRP A 323 -2.76 -0.17 -18.18
CA TRP A 323 -2.64 -0.36 -16.73
C TRP A 323 -2.96 -1.79 -16.29
N ARG A 324 -3.95 -2.42 -16.95
CA ARG A 324 -4.31 -3.82 -16.70
C ARG A 324 -3.24 -4.80 -17.16
N ALA A 325 -2.69 -4.60 -18.35
CA ALA A 325 -1.59 -5.41 -18.86
C ALA A 325 -0.31 -5.28 -18.01
N LEU A 326 -0.02 -4.09 -17.46
CA LEU A 326 1.12 -3.93 -16.53
C LEU A 326 0.95 -4.77 -15.25
N SER A 327 -0.27 -5.18 -14.91
CA SER A 327 -0.55 -5.95 -13.70
C SER A 327 -0.44 -7.46 -13.91
N THR A 328 -0.37 -7.94 -15.15
CA THR A 328 -0.39 -9.37 -15.47
C THR A 328 1.02 -9.97 -15.50
N THR A 329 1.09 -11.29 -15.37
CA THR A 329 2.34 -12.05 -15.51
C THR A 329 2.39 -12.91 -16.76
N ARG A 330 1.22 -13.19 -17.35
CA ARG A 330 1.02 -14.06 -18.53
C ARG A 330 -0.15 -13.60 -19.40
N GLY A 331 -0.45 -12.31 -19.45
CA GLY A 331 -1.47 -11.74 -20.32
C GLY A 331 -1.06 -11.70 -21.80
N SER A 332 0.24 -11.85 -22.10
CA SER A 332 0.83 -11.85 -23.45
C SER A 332 0.63 -10.54 -24.22
N GLU A 333 0.39 -9.41 -23.53
CA GLU A 333 0.25 -8.11 -24.16
C GLU A 333 1.61 -7.47 -24.47
N VAL A 334 1.74 -6.88 -25.67
CA VAL A 334 2.92 -6.09 -26.05
C VAL A 334 2.67 -4.63 -25.67
N LEU A 335 3.43 -4.12 -24.70
CA LEU A 335 3.34 -2.74 -24.23
C LEU A 335 4.48 -1.88 -24.76
N SER A 336 4.14 -0.71 -25.32
CA SER A 336 5.13 0.32 -25.65
C SER A 336 5.56 1.08 -24.38
N SER A 337 6.82 1.48 -24.30
CA SER A 337 7.36 2.27 -23.18
C SER A 337 6.66 3.63 -23.01
N ASP A 338 6.07 4.17 -24.07
CA ASP A 338 5.44 5.50 -24.06
C ASP A 338 3.99 5.47 -23.58
N ALA A 339 3.47 4.28 -23.27
CA ALA A 339 2.05 4.07 -22.99
C ALA A 339 1.64 4.34 -21.53
N TYR A 340 2.58 4.60 -20.63
CA TYR A 340 2.33 4.73 -19.18
C TYR A 340 3.20 5.77 -18.47
#